data_AF-W9T2W4-F1
#
_entry.id   AF-W9T2W4-F1
#
_cell.length_a   1.000
_cell.length_b   1.000
_cell.length_c   1.000
_cell.angle_alpha   90.00
_cell.angle_beta   90.00
_cell.angle_gamma   90.00
#
_symmetry.space_group_name_H-M   'P 1'
#
loop_
_entity.id
_entity.type
_entity.pdbx_description
1 polymer ?
#
loop_
_entity_poly.entity_id
_entity_poly.type
_entity_poly.pdbx_seq_one_letter_code
_entity_poly.pdbx_strand_id
1 'polypeptide(L)' 'MLAYRRELGDDCRIVCINFAEQAHACPLNGAWQLQVASDGQGEGRPYSGELAPGQAVLLCPKET' A
#
# COMPACT_ATOMS: atom_id res chain seq x y z
N MET A 1 -4.63 11.63 4.67
CA MET A 1 -4.33 10.35 4.00
C MET A 1 -5.04 10.32 2.66
N LEU A 2 -4.43 9.69 1.65
CA LEU A 2 -5.06 9.40 0.36
C LEU A 2 -4.84 7.92 0.06
N ALA A 3 -5.89 7.23 -0.38
CA ALA A 3 -5.77 5.90 -0.95
C ALA A 3 -6.67 5.80 -2.17
N TYR A 4 -6.15 5.26 -3.26
CA TYR A 4 -6.93 5.05 -4.49
C TYR A 4 -6.46 3.82 -5.23
N ARG A 5 -7.39 3.26 -6.01
CA ARG A 5 -7.14 2.10 -6.83
C ARG A 5 -6.85 2.50 -8.27
N ARG A 6 -5.93 1.78 -8.91
CA ARG A 6 -5.61 1.87 -10.33
C ARG A 6 -5.84 0.50 -10.96
N GLU A 7 -6.61 0.46 -12.04
CA GLU A 7 -6.95 -0.79 -12.74
C GLU A 7 -6.80 -0.58 -14.25
N LEU A 8 -6.24 -1.58 -14.94
CA LEU A 8 -6.19 -1.69 -16.40
C LEU A 8 -6.20 -3.17 -16.81
N GLY A 9 -7.33 -3.65 -17.34
CA GLY A 9 -7.51 -5.08 -17.59
C GLY A 9 -7.44 -5.87 -16.28
N ASP A 10 -6.61 -6.91 -16.26
CA ASP A 10 -6.37 -7.73 -15.06
C ASP A 10 -5.31 -7.13 -14.12
N ASP A 11 -4.68 -6.01 -14.51
CA ASP A 11 -3.70 -5.34 -13.68
C ASP A 11 -4.39 -4.42 -12.66
N CYS A 12 -4.17 -4.67 -11.37
CA CYS A 12 -4.76 -3.90 -10.28
C CYS A 12 -3.70 -3.46 -9.28
N ARG A 13 -3.71 -2.20 -8.87
CA ARG A 13 -2.83 -1.65 -7.82
C ARG A 13 -3.60 -0.76 -6.86
N ILE A 14 -3.13 -0.66 -5.63
CA ILE A 14 -3.57 0.36 -4.68
C ILE A 14 -2.38 1.27 -4.37
N VAL A 15 -2.61 2.58 -4.47
CA VAL A 15 -1.68 3.60 -3.99
C VAL A 15 -2.20 4.11 -2.65
N CYS A 16 -1.38 4.08 -1.62
CA CYS A 16 -1.69 4.70 -0.33
C CYS A 16 -0.60 5.69 0.06
N ILE A 17 -0.99 6.87 0.54
CA ILE A 17 -0.08 7.95 0.92
C ILE A 17 -0.52 8.53 2.26
N ASN A 18 0.38 8.44 3.24
CA ASN A 18 0.27 9.15 4.50
C ASN A 18 1.08 10.45 4.43
N PHE A 19 0.39 11.59 4.52
CA PHE A 19 1.01 12.91 4.52
C PHE A 19 1.32 13.43 5.93
N ALA A 20 0.90 12.71 6.97
CA ALA A 20 1.07 13.12 8.34
C ALA A 20 2.41 12.66 8.90
N GLU A 21 2.91 13.38 9.90
CA GLU A 21 4.11 13.04 10.69
C GLU A 21 3.84 11.95 11.76
N GLN A 22 2.69 11.29 11.69
CA GLN A 22 2.28 10.19 12.57
C GLN A 22 1.83 9.00 11.74
N ALA A 23 2.01 7.79 12.27
CA ALA A 23 1.50 6.59 11.63
C ALA A 23 -0.04 6.61 11.52
N HIS A 24 -0.56 5.92 10.51
CA HIS A 24 -1.99 5.96 10.21
C HIS A 24 -2.51 4.59 9.77
N ALA A 25 -3.58 4.13 10.43
CA ALA A 25 -4.28 2.91 10.05
C ALA A 25 -4.98 3.07 8.69
N CYS A 26 -4.67 2.18 7.76
CA CYS A 26 -5.23 2.17 6.41
C CYS A 26 -5.63 0.72 6.06
N PRO A 27 -6.74 0.21 6.65
CA PRO A 27 -7.22 -1.14 6.37
C PRO A 27 -7.78 -1.23 4.95
N LEU A 28 -7.45 -2.33 4.26
CA LEU A 28 -7.90 -2.61 2.90
C LEU A 28 -8.48 -4.03 2.83
N ASN A 29 -9.60 -4.18 2.11
CA ASN A 29 -10.19 -5.49 1.87
C ASN A 29 -9.36 -6.28 0.86
N GLY A 30 -9.17 -7.57 1.11
CA GLY A 30 -8.41 -8.48 0.25
C GLY A 30 -6.95 -8.68 0.70
N ALA A 31 -6.25 -9.57 0.00
CA ALA A 31 -4.84 -9.85 0.27
C ALA A 31 -3.96 -8.97 -0.62
N TRP A 32 -3.22 -8.06 -0.01
CA TRP A 32 -2.32 -7.12 -0.68
C TRP A 32 -0.88 -7.33 -0.23
N GLN A 33 0.05 -7.11 -1.14
CA GLN A 33 1.49 -7.20 -0.93
C GLN A 33 2.13 -5.86 -1.27
N LEU A 34 3.16 -5.45 -0.52
CA LEU A 34 3.93 -4.25 -0.88
C LEU A 34 4.73 -4.53 -2.14
N GLN A 35 4.46 -3.76 -3.19
CA GLN A 35 5.27 -3.77 -4.41
C GLN A 35 6.37 -2.71 -4.35
N VAL A 36 6.05 -1.52 -3.84
CA VAL A 36 7.00 -0.42 -3.65
C VAL A 36 6.67 0.28 -2.34
N ALA A 37 7.69 0.59 -1.54
CA ALA A 37 7.58 1.48 -0.40
C ALA A 37 8.52 2.68 -0.58
N SER A 38 8.06 3.90 -0.25
CA SER A 38 8.85 5.12 -0.42
C SER A 38 10.09 5.18 0.49
N ASP A 39 10.12 4.37 1.54
CA ASP A 39 11.25 4.19 2.46
C ASP A 39 12.16 3.01 2.05
N GLY A 40 11.81 2.29 0.97
CA GLY A 40 12.52 1.12 0.47
C GLY A 40 12.48 -0.07 1.44
N GLN A 41 11.45 -0.17 2.28
CA GLN A 41 11.30 -1.26 3.24
C GLN A 41 10.05 -2.11 2.99
N GLY A 42 10.23 -3.42 3.11
CA GLY A 42 9.12 -4.37 3.21
C GLY A 42 8.48 -4.77 1.88
N GLU A 43 9.06 -4.41 0.73
CA GLU A 43 8.66 -4.95 -0.56
C GLU A 43 8.65 -6.48 -0.55
N GLY A 44 7.64 -7.06 -1.21
CA GLY A 44 7.38 -8.49 -1.20
C GLY A 44 6.70 -9.01 0.08
N ARG A 45 6.51 -8.20 1.12
CA ARG A 45 5.79 -8.63 2.33
C ARG A 45 4.29 -8.34 2.22
N PRO A 46 3.44 -9.07 2.97
CA PRO A 46 2.03 -8.71 3.12
C PRO A 46 1.88 -7.29 3.66
N TYR A 47 0.90 -6.56 3.12
CA TYR A 47 0.56 -5.24 3.63
C TYR A 47 -0.02 -5.35 5.04
N SER A 48 0.52 -4.55 5.97
CA SER A 48 0.17 -4.58 7.40
C SER A 48 -1.15 -3.93 7.73
N GLY A 49 -1.72 -3.12 6.83
CA GLY A 49 -2.90 -2.30 7.11
C GLY A 49 -2.56 -0.96 7.78
N GLU A 50 -1.29 -0.56 7.83
CA GLU A 50 -0.83 0.70 8.43
C GLU A 50 0.27 1.33 7.56
N LEU A 51 0.32 2.66 7.56
CA LEU A 51 1.39 3.45 6.95
C LEU A 51 2.18 4.20 8.02
N ALA A 52 3.50 4.16 7.90
CA ALA A 52 4.39 4.97 8.73
C ALA A 52 4.22 6.49 8.44
N PRO A 53 4.75 7.38 9.31
CA PRO A 53 4.80 8.82 9.03
C PRO A 53 5.39 9.14 7.65
N GLY A 54 4.72 9.98 6.87
CA GLY A 54 5.20 10.40 5.54
C GLY A 54 5.31 9.29 4.47
N GLN A 55 4.85 8.07 4.76
CA GLN A 55 5.07 6.91 3.88
C GLN A 55 4.08 6.89 2.71
N ALA A 56 4.57 6.53 1.53
CA ALA A 56 3.77 6.16 0.38
C ALA A 56 4.08 4.71 -0.04
N VAL A 57 3.05 3.94 -0.35
CA VAL A 57 3.19 2.55 -0.81
C VAL A 57 2.38 2.31 -2.08
N LEU A 58 2.89 1.45 -2.95
CA LEU A 58 2.17 0.83 -4.04
C LEU A 58 1.97 -0.64 -3.70
N LEU A 59 0.73 -1.10 -3.72
CA LEU A 59 0.34 -2.46 -3.40
C LEU A 59 -0.11 -3.21 -4.65
N CYS A 60 0.21 -4.49 -4.74
CA CYS A 60 -0.34 -5.42 -5.72
C CYS A 60 -1.16 -6.52 -5.02
N PRO A 61 -2.10 -7.19 -5.72
CA PRO A 61 -2.76 -8.37 -5.22
C PRO A 61 -1.72 -9.43 -4.84
N LYS A 62 -1.96 -10.16 -3.76
CA LYS A 62 -1.16 -11.34 -3.43
C LYS A 62 -1.43 -12.44 -4.45
N GLU A 63 -0.40 -12.93 -5.13
CA GLU A 63 -0.51 -14.12 -5.97
C GLU A 63 -0.91 -15.33 -5.11
N THR A 64 -1.96 -16.06 -5.53
CA THR A 64 -2.42 -17.30 -4.90
C THR A 64 -1.57 -18.49 -5.27
#